data_AF-A0A7Y5KFL4-F1
#
_entry.id   AF-A0A7Y5KFL4-F1
#
_cell.length_a   1.000
_cell.length_b   1.000
_cell.length_c   1.000
_cell.angle_alpha   90.00
_cell.angle_beta   90.00
_cell.angle_gamma   90.00
#
_symmetry.space_group_name_H-M   'P 1'
#
loop_
_entity.id
_entity.type
_entity.pdbx_description
1 polymer ?
#
loop_
_entity_poly.entity_id
_entity_poly.type
_entity_poly.pdbx_seq_one_letter_code
_entity_poly.pdbx_strand_id
1 'polypeptide(L)'
;MPEVEMAQALERARKEIQFLQERLTRLEMQGTNSTQPRTNLLSDKFLTRAFAVLGHYLVASLIIFVPIYALILIIALAIGARF
;
A
#
# COMPACT_ATOMS: atom_id res chain seq x y z
N MET A 1 57.11 -1.01 -3.67
CA MET A 1 56.66 -1.46 -5.00
C MET A 1 55.22 -0.97 -5.19
N PRO A 2 55.02 0.21 -5.80
CA PRO A 2 53.70 0.87 -5.91
C PRO A 2 52.73 0.19 -6.90
N GLU A 3 53.27 -0.51 -7.90
CA GLU A 3 52.53 -1.27 -8.92
C GLU A 3 51.65 -2.38 -8.30
N VAL A 4 52.15 -3.03 -7.24
CA VAL A 4 51.46 -4.15 -6.57
C VAL A 4 50.29 -3.64 -5.73
N GLU A 5 50.45 -2.47 -5.09
CA GLU A 5 49.38 -1.83 -4.32
C GLU A 5 48.25 -1.33 -5.23
N MET A 6 48.59 -0.77 -6.40
CA MET A 6 47.59 -0.40 -7.41
C MET A 6 46.83 -1.61 -7.95
N ALA A 7 47.51 -2.71 -8.24
CA ALA A 7 46.85 -3.94 -8.69
C ALA A 7 45.89 -4.49 -7.63
N GLN A 8 46.28 -4.47 -6.36
CA GLN A 8 45.41 -4.88 -5.25
C GLN A 8 44.23 -3.93 -5.04
N ALA A 9 44.42 -2.61 -5.18
CA ALA A 9 43.35 -1.64 -5.09
C ALA A 9 42.30 -1.83 -6.21
N LEU A 10 42.76 -2.11 -7.43
CA LEU A 10 41.89 -2.39 -8.57
C LEU A 10 41.08 -3.68 -8.35
N GLU A 11 41.72 -4.72 -7.81
CA GLU A 11 41.06 -5.98 -7.52
C GLU A 11 39.99 -5.84 -6.42
N ARG A 12 40.28 -5.03 -5.39
CA ARG A 12 39.30 -4.69 -4.33
C ARG A 12 38.11 -3.92 -4.89
N ALA A 13 38.36 -2.88 -5.67
CA ALA A 13 37.32 -2.09 -6.31
C ALA A 13 36.44 -2.97 -7.24
N ARG A 14 37.05 -3.90 -7.98
CA ARG A 14 36.31 -4.83 -8.85
C ARG A 14 35.40 -5.77 -8.05
N LYS A 15 35.88 -6.32 -6.92
CA LYS A 15 35.07 -7.17 -6.03
C LYS A 15 33.90 -6.40 -5.41
N GLU A 16 34.13 -5.15 -5.03
CA GLU A 16 33.10 -4.29 -4.45
C GLU A 16 32.01 -3.95 -5.47
N ILE A 17 32.38 -3.65 -6.72
CA ILE A 17 31.42 -3.44 -7.81
C ILE A 17 30.58 -4.70 -8.05
N GLN A 18 31.20 -5.88 -8.09
CA GLN A 18 30.47 -7.14 -8.27
C GLN A 18 29.48 -7.39 -7.13
N PHE A 19 29.91 -7.18 -5.89
CA PHE A 19 29.05 -7.33 -4.71
C PHE A 19 27.85 -6.38 -4.74
N LEU A 20 28.08 -5.11 -5.12
CA LEU A 20 27.02 -4.12 -5.24
C LEU A 20 26.02 -4.49 -6.34
N GLN A 21 26.49 -4.96 -7.49
CA GLN A 21 25.64 -5.42 -8.59
C GLN A 21 24.78 -6.62 -8.19
N GLU A 22 25.35 -7.60 -7.48
CA GLU A 22 24.59 -8.75 -6.97
C GLU A 22 23.52 -8.33 -5.95
N ARG A 23 23.84 -7.40 -5.04
CA ARG A 23 22.85 -6.85 -4.10
C ARG A 23 21.74 -6.10 -4.82
N LEU A 24 22.08 -5.27 -5.81
CA LEU A 24 21.11 -4.53 -6.59
C LEU A 24 20.15 -5.49 -7.30
N THR A 25 20.69 -6.52 -7.94
CA THR A 25 19.91 -7.55 -8.64
C THR A 25 18.96 -8.27 -7.67
N ARG A 26 19.43 -8.63 -6.47
CA ARG A 26 18.58 -9.25 -5.43
C ARG A 26 17.47 -8.31 -4.94
N LEU A 27 17.78 -7.02 -4.77
CA LEU A 27 16.81 -5.99 -4.36
C LEU A 27 15.76 -5.74 -5.45
N GLU A 28 16.16 -5.70 -6.72
CA GLU A 28 15.25 -5.57 -7.86
C GLU A 28 14.33 -6.80 -7.98
N MET A 29 14.88 -8.01 -7.81
CA MET A 29 14.08 -9.23 -7.76
C MET A 29 13.13 -9.27 -6.54
N GLN A 30 13.51 -8.72 -5.39
CA GLN A 30 12.61 -8.61 -4.24
C GLN A 30 11.54 -7.52 -4.41
N GLY A 31 11.88 -6.39 -5.03
CA GLY A 31 10.95 -5.28 -5.28
C GLY A 31 9.85 -5.68 -6.27
N THR A 32 10.21 -6.44 -7.32
CA THR A 32 9.26 -6.97 -8.31
C THR A 32 8.37 -8.09 -7.77
N ASN A 33 8.85 -8.84 -6.77
CA ASN A 33 8.06 -9.86 -6.07
C ASN A 33 7.36 -9.33 -4.81
N SER A 34 7.42 -8.02 -4.54
CA SER A 34 6.56 -7.45 -3.52
C SER A 34 5.12 -7.62 -4.01
N THR A 35 4.38 -8.48 -3.32
CA THR A 35 2.94 -8.69 -3.44
C THR A 35 2.23 -7.39 -3.06
N GLN A 36 2.49 -6.31 -3.78
CA GLN A 36 1.88 -5.03 -3.53
C GLN A 36 0.41 -5.23 -3.87
N PRO A 37 -0.48 -5.19 -2.87
CA PRO A 37 -1.87 -5.54 -3.08
C PRO A 37 -2.40 -4.57 -4.13
N ARG A 38 -2.84 -5.10 -5.27
CA ARG A 38 -3.45 -4.35 -6.38
C ARG A 38 -4.76 -3.74 -5.89
N THR A 39 -4.63 -2.64 -5.17
CA THR A 39 -5.74 -1.88 -4.61
C THR A 39 -5.66 -0.48 -5.19
N ASN A 40 -6.81 0.07 -5.58
CA ASN A 40 -6.90 1.45 -6.05
C ASN A 40 -6.50 2.47 -4.96
N LEU A 41 -6.36 2.03 -3.71
CA LEU A 41 -5.83 2.80 -2.58
C LEU A 41 -4.34 3.12 -2.74
N LEU A 42 -3.57 2.28 -3.43
CA LEU A 42 -2.13 2.46 -3.65
C LEU A 42 -1.81 2.92 -5.07
N SER A 43 -2.81 3.32 -5.85
CA SER A 43 -2.57 3.77 -7.22
C SER A 43 -1.79 5.09 -7.26
N ASP A 44 -0.84 5.21 -8.18
CA ASP A 44 -0.05 6.43 -8.42
C ASP A 44 -0.92 7.63 -8.83
N LYS A 45 -2.14 7.36 -9.30
CA LYS A 45 -3.10 8.38 -9.71
C LYS A 45 -3.90 8.87 -8.51
N PHE A 46 -3.67 10.13 -8.13
CA PHE A 46 -4.39 10.80 -7.05
C PHE A 46 -5.91 10.72 -7.17
N LEU A 47 -6.45 10.92 -8.37
CA LEU A 47 -7.89 10.92 -8.61
C LEU A 47 -8.52 9.55 -8.30
N THR A 48 -7.90 8.48 -8.79
CA THR A 48 -8.34 7.10 -8.56
C THR A 48 -8.32 6.75 -7.07
N ARG A 49 -7.29 7.21 -6.34
CA ARG A 49 -7.18 7.02 -4.89
C ARG A 49 -8.23 7.80 -4.12
N ALA A 50 -8.49 9.05 -4.50
CA ALA A 50 -9.49 9.90 -3.85
C ALA A 50 -10.91 9.33 -4.00
N PHE A 51 -11.28 8.85 -5.20
CA PHE A 51 -12.58 8.21 -5.42
C PHE A 51 -12.71 6.86 -4.72
N ALA A 52 -11.62 6.09 -4.62
CA ALA A 52 -11.62 4.83 -3.86
C ALA A 52 -11.92 5.09 -2.37
N VAL A 53 -11.29 6.10 -1.78
CA VAL A 53 -11.50 6.48 -0.37
C VAL A 53 -12.92 7.03 -0.17
N LEU A 54 -13.37 7.94 -1.04
CA LEU A 54 -14.71 8.52 -0.97
C LEU A 54 -15.80 7.45 -1.11
N GLY A 55 -15.67 6.55 -2.09
CA GLY A 55 -16.60 5.44 -2.28
C GLY A 55 -16.63 4.51 -1.07
N HIS A 56 -15.48 4.24 -0.45
CA HIS A 56 -15.41 3.41 0.76
C HIS A 56 -16.15 4.06 1.94
N TYR A 57 -15.96 5.36 2.18
CA TYR A 57 -16.67 6.08 3.24
C TYR A 57 -18.17 6.18 2.98
N LEU A 58 -18.59 6.37 1.73
CA LEU A 58 -20.00 6.42 1.37
C LEU A 58 -20.69 5.07 1.63
N VAL A 59 -20.09 3.97 1.17
CA VAL A 59 -20.63 2.63 1.41
C VAL A 59 -20.62 2.27 2.89
N ALA A 60 -19.52 2.57 3.61
CA ALA A 60 -19.42 2.31 5.03
C ALA A 60 -20.48 3.09 5.84
N SER A 61 -20.67 4.37 5.54
CA SER A 61 -21.69 5.19 6.20
C SER A 61 -23.10 4.63 5.93
N LEU A 62 -23.41 4.21 4.70
CA LEU A 62 -24.70 3.61 4.39
C LEU A 62 -24.93 2.32 5.18
N ILE A 63 -23.94 1.41 5.22
CA ILE A 63 -24.02 0.15 5.97
C ILE A 63 -24.25 0.39 7.47
N ILE A 64 -23.65 1.44 8.03
CA ILE A 64 -23.79 1.77 9.45
C ILE A 64 -25.14 2.45 9.73
N PHE A 65 -25.55 3.42 8.92
CA PHE A 65 -26.73 4.23 9.20
C PHE A 65 -28.04 3.54 8.86
N VAL A 66 -28.09 2.69 7.82
CA VAL A 66 -29.31 1.95 7.45
C VAL A 66 -29.91 1.16 8.63
N PRO A 67 -29.18 0.29 9.36
CA PRO A 67 -29.74 -0.45 10.48
C PRO A 67 -30.10 0.46 11.66
N ILE A 68 -29.33 1.52 11.91
CA ILE A 68 -29.61 2.50 12.97
C ILE A 68 -30.95 3.19 12.70
N TYR A 69 -31.15 3.71 11.49
CA TYR A 69 -32.41 4.36 11.11
C TYR A 69 -33.58 3.38 11.05
N ALA A 70 -33.36 2.14 10.62
CA ALA A 70 -34.39 1.11 10.67
C ALA A 70 -34.86 0.86 12.11
N LEU A 71 -33.94 0.76 13.07
CA LEU A 71 -34.27 0.58 14.48
C LEU A 71 -35.02 1.79 15.04
N ILE A 72 -34.54 3.01 14.76
CA ILE A 72 -35.20 4.25 15.17
C ILE A 72 -36.63 4.31 14.61
N LEU A 73 -36.82 3.94 13.34
CA LEU A 73 -38.12 3.94 12.69
C LEU A 73 -39.08 2.93 13.34
N ILE A 74 -38.60 1.72 13.68
CA ILE A 74 -39.41 0.73 14.42
C ILE A 74 -39.84 1.28 15.78
N ILE A 75 -38.92 1.89 16.53
CA ILE A 75 -39.22 2.47 17.85
C ILE A 75 -40.22 3.62 17.71
N ALA A 76 -40.01 4.52 16.74
CA ALA A 76 -40.90 5.65 16.49
C ALA A 76 -42.31 5.19 16.11
N LEU A 77 -42.44 4.16 15.26
CA LEU A 77 -43.73 3.56 14.94
C LEU A 77 -44.40 2.92 16.15
N ALA A 78 -43.64 2.21 16.99
CA ALA A 78 -44.18 1.57 18.19
C ALA A 78 -44.69 2.60 19.22
N ILE A 79 -44.00 3.74 19.36
CA ILE A 79 -44.43 4.84 20.23
C ILE A 79 -45.65 5.54 19.62
N GLY A 80 -45.58 5.89 18.33
CA GLY A 80 -46.66 6.58 17.63
C GLY A 80 -47.95 5.78 17.54
N ALA A 81 -47.86 4.45 17.42
CA ALA A 81 -49.03 3.57 17.41
C ALA A 81 -49.72 3.43 18.78
N ARG A 82 -49.10 3.91 19.86
CA ARG A 82 -49.65 3.86 21.23
C ARG A 82 -50.26 5.19 21.70
N PHE A 83 -50.08 6.25 20.92
CA PHE A 83 -50.72 7.55 21.12
C PHE A 83 -51.98 7.66 20.26
#